data_AF-A0A2E0RV14-F1
#
_entry.id   AF-A0A2E0RV14-F1
#
_cell.length_a   1.000
_cell.length_b   1.000
_cell.length_c   1.000
_cell.angle_alpha   90.00
_cell.angle_beta   90.00
_cell.angle_gamma   90.00
#
_symmetry.space_group_name_H-M   'P 1'
#
loop_
_entity.id
_entity.type
_entity.pdbx_description
1 polymer ?
#
loop_
_entity_poly.entity_id
_entity_poly.type
_entity_poly.pdbx_seq_one_letter_code
_entity_poly.pdbx_strand_id
1 'polypeptide(L)'
;MDTRIYDPFGWRLDELADPDIDATRRSDLLTEFLIAEAEELAMGRRHLTIIHGEPGDVAEAEYLNDFYDAVADIIEPAEWCRLTGGRDHLTVTVAGRRRDEILATVADHALQSEHHPGWTVLDGPALIA
;
A
#
# COMPACT_ATOMS: atom_id res chain seq x y z
N MET A 1 -14.96 -12.62 10.49
CA MET A 1 -14.50 -11.97 9.25
C MET A 1 -13.04 -12.35 9.08
N ASP A 2 -12.65 -12.84 7.90
CA ASP A 2 -11.22 -13.09 7.65
C ASP A 2 -10.52 -11.73 7.52
N THR A 3 -9.71 -11.39 8.52
CA THR A 3 -8.99 -10.11 8.55
C THR A 3 -7.95 -9.98 7.44
N ARG A 4 -7.60 -11.09 6.76
CA ARG A 4 -6.63 -11.12 5.65
C ARG A 4 -7.23 -10.60 4.33
N ILE A 5 -8.55 -10.47 4.23
CA ILE A 5 -9.24 -9.97 3.03
C ILE A 5 -9.77 -8.54 3.25
N TYR A 6 -9.75 -8.06 4.50
CA TYR A 6 -10.15 -6.69 4.82
C TYR A 6 -9.07 -5.69 4.39
N ASP A 7 -9.46 -4.70 3.58
CA ASP A 7 -8.59 -3.59 3.18
C ASP A 7 -9.00 -2.29 3.90
N PRO A 8 -8.31 -1.92 4.99
CA PRO A 8 -8.58 -0.68 5.69
C PRO A 8 -8.09 0.57 4.96
N PHE A 9 -7.24 0.43 3.93
CA PHE A 9 -6.50 1.56 3.37
C PHE A 9 -6.89 1.84 1.91
N GLY A 10 -7.00 0.82 1.06
CA GLY A 10 -7.07 1.01 -0.40
C GLY A 10 -8.25 1.85 -0.88
N TRP A 11 -9.49 1.50 -0.51
CA TRP A 11 -10.67 2.25 -0.95
C TRP A 11 -10.66 3.73 -0.49
N ARG A 12 -10.01 4.01 0.66
CA ARG A 12 -9.87 5.37 1.17
C ARG A 12 -8.82 6.16 0.42
N LEU A 13 -7.76 5.49 -0.05
CA LEU A 13 -6.72 6.10 -0.89
C LEU A 13 -7.31 6.44 -2.26
N ASP A 14 -8.09 5.52 -2.84
CA ASP A 14 -8.80 5.75 -4.11
C ASP A 14 -9.70 6.98 -4.03
N GLU A 15 -10.48 7.12 -2.94
CA GLU A 15 -11.36 8.26 -2.75
C GLU A 15 -10.60 9.56 -2.43
N LEU A 16 -9.49 9.48 -1.69
CA LEU A 16 -8.65 10.63 -1.40
C LEU A 16 -7.93 11.18 -2.64
N ALA A 17 -7.63 10.30 -3.60
CA ALA A 17 -7.01 10.63 -4.88
C ALA A 17 -7.98 11.30 -5.86
N ASP A 18 -9.30 11.24 -5.61
CA ASP A 18 -10.30 11.94 -6.44
C ASP A 18 -10.08 13.47 -6.39
N PRO A 19 -9.81 14.13 -7.53
CA PRO A 19 -9.61 15.58 -7.57
C PRO A 19 -10.87 16.37 -7.18
N ASP A 20 -12.05 15.78 -7.32
CA ASP A 20 -13.35 16.43 -7.06
C ASP A 20 -13.82 16.25 -5.60
N ILE A 21 -13.07 15.54 -4.76
CA ILE A 21 -13.42 15.35 -3.35
C ILE A 21 -13.43 16.68 -2.59
N ASP A 22 -14.55 16.94 -1.92
CA ASP A 22 -14.73 18.15 -1.12
C ASP A 22 -13.90 18.12 0.18
N ALA A 23 -13.69 19.31 0.77
CA ALA A 23 -12.85 19.47 1.95
C ALA A 23 -13.40 18.76 3.20
N THR A 24 -14.72 18.66 3.34
CA THR A 24 -15.36 17.97 4.47
C THR A 24 -15.14 16.47 4.33
N ARG A 25 -15.42 15.90 3.15
CA ARG A 25 -15.20 14.47 2.90
C ARG A 25 -13.73 14.09 3.03
N ARG A 26 -12.82 14.93 2.53
CA ARG A 26 -11.37 14.75 2.73
C ARG A 26 -11.00 14.71 4.21
N SER A 27 -11.55 15.60 5.04
CA SER A 27 -11.30 15.59 6.50
C SER A 27 -11.84 14.33 7.18
N ASP A 28 -13.00 13.85 6.77
CA ASP A 28 -13.60 12.62 7.29
C ASP A 28 -12.73 11.40 6.93
N LEU A 29 -12.29 11.28 5.67
CA LEU A 29 -11.37 10.21 5.24
C LEU A 29 -10.07 10.20 6.04
N LEU A 30 -9.44 11.35 6.27
CA LEU A 30 -8.23 11.44 7.08
C LEU A 30 -8.47 10.96 8.52
N THR A 31 -9.65 11.25 9.08
CA THR A 31 -10.04 10.75 10.41
C THR A 31 -10.20 9.22 10.39
N GLU A 32 -10.85 8.69 9.37
CA GLU A 32 -11.00 7.24 9.20
C GLU A 32 -9.66 6.52 9.02
N PHE A 33 -8.70 7.13 8.30
CA PHE A 33 -7.33 6.61 8.18
C PHE A 33 -6.62 6.53 9.52
N LEU A 34 -6.71 7.59 10.34
CA LEU A 34 -6.10 7.60 11.66
C LEU A 34 -6.71 6.52 12.58
N ILE A 35 -8.02 6.30 12.49
CA ILE A 35 -8.70 5.23 13.24
C ILE A 35 -8.20 3.86 12.78
N ALA A 36 -8.17 3.61 11.46
CA ALA A 36 -7.70 2.35 10.91
C ALA A 36 -6.25 2.05 11.31
N GLU A 37 -5.37 3.06 11.25
CA GLU A 37 -3.99 2.91 11.71
C GLU A 37 -3.93 2.60 13.22
N ALA A 38 -4.68 3.33 14.05
CA ALA A 38 -4.73 3.06 15.48
C ALA A 38 -5.20 1.62 15.81
N GLU A 39 -6.15 1.09 15.05
CA GLU A 39 -6.64 -0.28 15.18
C GLU A 39 -5.55 -1.32 14.83
N GLU A 40 -4.85 -1.13 13.70
CA GLU A 40 -3.75 -2.02 13.30
C GLU A 40 -2.59 -1.97 14.32
N LEU A 41 -2.23 -0.77 14.80
CA LEU A 41 -1.24 -0.58 15.86
C LEU A 41 -1.63 -1.32 17.15
N ALA A 42 -2.91 -1.24 17.56
CA ALA A 42 -3.43 -1.93 18.74
C ALA A 42 -3.37 -3.46 18.60
N MET A 43 -3.46 -3.98 17.37
CA MET A 43 -3.26 -5.40 17.06
C MET A 43 -1.78 -5.79 16.88
N GLY A 44 -0.84 -4.87 17.14
CA GLY A 44 0.60 -5.13 17.04
C GLY A 44 1.11 -5.19 15.61
N ARG A 45 0.37 -4.65 14.65
CA ARG A 45 0.69 -4.63 13.23
C ARG A 45 1.32 -3.31 12.82
N ARG A 46 1.95 -3.32 11.66
CA ARG A 46 2.43 -2.14 10.92
C ARG A 46 2.09 -2.33 9.47
N HIS A 47 1.91 -1.22 8.76
CA HIS A 47 1.63 -1.24 7.35
C HIS A 47 2.59 -0.35 6.57
N LEU A 48 2.73 -0.63 5.28
CA LEU A 48 3.41 0.17 4.29
C LEU A 48 2.54 0.16 3.03
N THR A 49 2.23 1.34 2.51
CA THR A 49 1.56 1.49 1.22
C THR A 49 2.55 1.96 0.17
N ILE A 50 2.62 1.23 -0.94
CA ILE A 50 3.45 1.52 -2.12
C ILE A 50 2.50 1.98 -3.22
N ILE A 51 2.80 3.12 -3.84
CA ILE A 51 2.09 3.62 -5.02
C ILE A 51 2.97 3.32 -6.24
N HIS A 52 2.50 2.47 -7.16
CA HIS A 52 3.23 2.06 -8.35
C HIS A 52 2.56 2.49 -9.66
N GLY A 53 1.33 3.04 -9.61
CA GLY A 53 0.61 3.43 -10.82
C GLY A 53 0.08 2.24 -11.63
N GLU A 54 -0.45 2.47 -12.82
CA GLU A 54 -0.99 1.40 -13.67
C GLU A 54 0.02 0.98 -14.76
N PRO A 55 0.19 -0.33 -15.04
CA PRO A 55 0.98 -0.79 -16.18
C PRO A 55 0.33 -0.34 -17.52
N GLY A 56 1.13 0.25 -18.40
CA GLY A 56 0.72 0.70 -19.72
C GLY A 56 0.74 -0.40 -20.80
N ASP A 57 1.48 -1.49 -20.57
CA ASP A 57 1.53 -2.64 -21.47
C ASP A 57 1.67 -4.01 -20.76
N VAL A 58 1.74 -5.09 -21.54
CA VAL A 58 1.82 -6.46 -21.03
C VAL A 58 3.14 -6.72 -20.29
N ALA A 59 4.26 -6.17 -20.76
CA ALA A 59 5.56 -6.38 -20.12
C ALA A 59 5.61 -5.68 -18.75
N GLU A 60 5.02 -4.50 -18.65
CA GLU A 60 4.86 -3.77 -17.39
C GLU A 60 3.92 -4.49 -16.41
N ALA A 61 2.86 -5.12 -16.92
CA ALA A 61 1.98 -5.94 -16.10
C ALA A 61 2.66 -7.21 -15.59
N GLU A 62 3.48 -7.87 -16.41
CA GLU A 62 4.33 -9.00 -15.99
C GLU A 62 5.33 -8.56 -14.92
N TYR A 63 5.99 -7.42 -15.10
CA TYR A 63 6.89 -6.85 -14.10
C TYR A 63 6.18 -6.53 -12.77
N LEU A 64 4.95 -6.01 -12.83
CA LEU A 64 4.16 -5.75 -11.62
C LEU A 64 3.77 -7.06 -10.89
N ASN A 65 3.48 -8.13 -11.63
CA ASN A 65 3.24 -9.44 -11.02
C ASN A 65 4.50 -9.98 -10.34
N ASP A 66 5.66 -9.91 -11.00
CA ASP A 66 6.95 -10.32 -10.44
C ASP A 66 7.27 -9.51 -9.16
N PHE A 67 6.95 -8.22 -9.15
CA PHE A 67 7.06 -7.37 -7.97
C PHE A 67 6.15 -7.84 -6.82
N TYR A 68 4.89 -8.17 -7.10
CA TYR A 68 3.97 -8.69 -6.09
C TYR A 68 4.40 -10.04 -5.53
N ASP A 69 4.92 -10.93 -6.38
CA ASP A 69 5.45 -12.23 -5.96
C ASP A 69 6.68 -12.04 -5.07
N ALA A 70 7.60 -11.14 -5.43
CA ALA A 70 8.76 -10.82 -4.60
C ALA A 70 8.36 -10.23 -3.24
N VAL A 71 7.36 -9.34 -3.19
CA VAL A 71 6.83 -8.83 -1.93
C VAL A 71 6.21 -9.95 -1.10
N ALA A 72 5.45 -10.86 -1.71
CA ALA A 72 4.86 -12.02 -1.03
C ALA A 72 5.93 -12.90 -0.39
N ASP A 73 7.04 -13.15 -1.09
CA ASP A 73 8.18 -13.91 -0.57
C ASP A 73 8.88 -13.19 0.60
N ILE A 74 9.03 -11.86 0.54
CA ILE A 74 9.64 -11.07 1.62
C ILE A 74 8.82 -11.14 2.91
N ILE A 75 7.48 -11.17 2.81
CA ILE A 75 6.59 -11.15 3.97
C ILE A 75 6.19 -12.55 4.47
N GLU A 76 6.48 -13.61 3.71
CA GLU A 76 6.20 -15.01 4.08
C GLU A 76 6.69 -15.39 5.48
N PRO A 77 7.87 -14.92 5.96
CA PRO A 77 8.36 -15.22 7.31
C PRO A 77 7.62 -14.48 8.43
N ALA A 78 6.70 -13.58 8.13
CA ALA A 78 5.95 -12.84 9.15
C ALA A 78 5.03 -13.78 9.94
N GLU A 79 4.89 -13.51 11.25
CA GLU A 79 3.95 -14.27 12.09
C GLU A 79 2.50 -14.10 11.63
N TRP A 80 2.22 -12.95 11.02
CA TRP A 80 0.98 -12.64 10.35
C TRP A 80 1.24 -11.60 9.27
N CYS A 81 0.61 -11.76 8.12
CA CYS A 81 0.67 -10.79 7.03
C CYS A 81 -0.67 -10.67 6.30
N ARG A 82 -0.80 -9.55 5.59
CA ARG A 82 -1.87 -9.26 4.66
C ARG A 82 -1.33 -8.39 3.53
N LEU A 83 -1.66 -8.78 2.30
CA LEU A 83 -1.52 -7.96 1.12
C LEU A 83 -2.91 -7.53 0.69
N THR A 84 -3.13 -6.23 0.61
CA THR A 84 -4.31 -5.63 -0.04
C THR A 84 -3.81 -4.64 -1.07
N GLY A 85 -4.55 -4.45 -2.15
CA GLY A 85 -4.10 -3.58 -3.22
C GLY A 85 -5.20 -3.32 -4.22
N GLY A 86 -4.99 -2.25 -4.97
CA GLY A 86 -5.88 -1.77 -6.01
C GLY A 86 -5.18 -1.74 -7.38
N ARG A 87 -5.64 -0.81 -8.21
CA ARG A 87 -5.14 -0.63 -9.58
C ARG A 87 -3.71 -0.07 -9.64
N ASP A 88 -3.35 0.73 -8.63
CA ASP A 88 -2.20 1.63 -8.64
C ASP A 88 -1.38 1.59 -7.34
N HIS A 89 -1.82 0.79 -6.37
CA HIS A 89 -1.20 0.70 -5.07
C HIS A 89 -1.24 -0.71 -4.49
N LEU A 90 -0.28 -0.96 -3.60
CA LEU A 90 -0.18 -2.15 -2.78
C LEU A 90 0.01 -1.72 -1.32
N THR A 91 -0.84 -2.20 -0.42
CA THR A 91 -0.67 -2.09 1.03
C THR A 91 -0.23 -3.43 1.62
N VAL A 92 0.95 -3.41 2.23
CA VAL A 92 1.54 -4.52 2.95
C VAL A 92 1.31 -4.29 4.43
N THR A 93 0.62 -5.21 5.11
CA THR A 93 0.44 -5.19 6.57
C THR A 93 1.10 -6.42 7.19
N VAL A 94 1.93 -6.25 8.21
CA VAL A 94 2.63 -7.35 8.89
C VAL A 94 2.56 -7.21 10.41
N ALA A 95 2.58 -8.36 11.09
CA ALA A 95 2.71 -8.47 12.54
C ALA A 95 3.91 -9.37 12.91
N GLY A 96 4.29 -9.31 14.19
CA GLY A 96 5.37 -10.12 14.75
C GLY A 96 6.63 -9.32 15.03
N ARG A 97 7.64 -9.98 15.60
CA ARG A 97 8.84 -9.32 16.14
C ARG A 97 9.71 -8.65 15.08
N ARG A 98 9.66 -9.16 13.85
CA ARG A 98 10.47 -8.68 12.71
C ARG A 98 9.70 -7.76 11.77
N ARG A 99 8.47 -7.34 12.12
CA ARG A 99 7.60 -6.57 11.23
C ARG A 99 8.28 -5.32 10.66
N ASP A 100 9.08 -4.62 11.48
CA ASP A 100 9.74 -3.38 11.08
C ASP A 100 10.91 -3.67 10.10
N GLU A 101 11.65 -4.76 10.31
CA GLU A 101 12.70 -5.25 9.38
C GLU A 101 12.11 -5.72 8.05
N ILE A 102 10.99 -6.44 8.11
CA ILE A 102 10.28 -6.93 6.92
C ILE A 102 9.78 -5.74 6.10
N LEU A 103 9.12 -4.76 6.73
CA LEU A 103 8.66 -3.56 6.02
C LEU A 103 9.80 -2.73 5.45
N ALA A 104 10.95 -2.65 6.13
CA ALA A 104 12.13 -2.00 5.58
C ALA A 104 12.65 -2.73 4.33
N THR A 105 12.66 -4.07 4.34
CA THR A 105 13.06 -4.88 3.17
C THR A 105 12.09 -4.69 2.00
N VAL A 106 10.79 -4.63 2.27
CA VAL A 106 9.76 -4.32 1.26
C VAL A 106 9.97 -2.91 0.69
N ALA A 107 10.23 -1.91 1.53
CA ALA A 107 10.49 -0.54 1.08
C ALA A 107 11.75 -0.46 0.21
N ASP A 108 12.85 -1.12 0.61
CA ASP A 108 14.07 -1.17 -0.18
C ASP A 108 13.85 -1.85 -1.54
N HIS A 109 13.04 -2.91 -1.58
CA HIS A 109 12.67 -3.57 -2.83
C HIS A 109 11.81 -2.66 -3.73
N ALA A 110 10.81 -1.99 -3.16
CA ALA A 110 9.97 -1.02 -3.88
C ALA A 110 10.80 0.12 -4.48
N LEU A 111 11.73 0.71 -3.70
CA LEU A 111 12.62 1.78 -4.17
C LEU A 111 13.54 1.32 -5.33
N GLN A 112 13.96 0.05 -5.34
CA GLN A 112 14.75 -0.49 -6.45
C GLN A 112 13.89 -0.69 -7.72
N SER A 113 12.59 -0.92 -7.54
CA SER A 113 11.61 -1.09 -8.62
C SER A 113 11.03 0.25 -9.13
N GLU A 114 11.07 1.33 -8.34
CA GLU A 114 10.65 2.70 -8.72
C GLU A 114 11.42 3.26 -9.93
N HIS A 115 12.49 2.59 -10.36
CA HIS A 115 13.20 2.92 -11.59
C HIS A 115 12.58 2.31 -12.85
N HIS A 116 11.39 1.68 -12.78
CA HIS A 116 10.71 1.19 -13.98
C HIS A 116 10.05 2.37 -14.75
N PRO A 117 10.55 2.72 -15.95
CA PRO A 117 10.17 3.95 -16.66
C PRO A 117 8.70 4.02 -17.13
N GLY A 118 7.92 2.96 -16.91
CA GLY A 118 6.51 2.83 -17.28
C GLY A 118 5.51 3.17 -16.17
N TRP A 119 5.96 3.24 -14.92
CA TRP A 119 5.08 3.48 -13.78
C TRP A 119 4.69 4.95 -13.75
N THR A 120 3.46 5.23 -14.20
CA THR A 120 2.91 6.59 -14.15
C THR A 120 2.47 6.87 -12.74
N VAL A 121 3.19 7.76 -12.04
CA VAL A 121 2.67 8.38 -10.81
C VAL A 121 1.36 9.05 -11.22
N LEU A 122 0.23 8.51 -10.76
CA LEU A 122 -1.06 9.17 -10.94
C LEU A 122 -0.95 10.52 -10.24
N ASP A 123 -1.29 11.60 -10.96
CA ASP A 123 -1.26 12.96 -10.44
C ASP A 123 -2.19 13.07 -9.20
N GLY A 124 -1.66 12.74 -8.04
CA GLY A 124 -2.26 12.99 -6.72
C GLY A 124 -1.79 14.35 -6.19
N PRO A 125 -2.57 14.99 -5.31
CA PRO A 125 -2.29 16.35 -4.87
C PRO A 125 -0.88 16.42 -4.27
N ALA A 126 -0.11 17.42 -4.71
CA ALA A 126 1.24 17.67 -4.23
C ALA A 126 1.28 17.54 -2.69
N LEU A 127 1.93 16.49 -2.20
CA LEU A 127 2.27 16.39 -0.79
C LEU A 127 3.16 17.59 -0.50
N ILE A 128 2.63 18.53 0.29
CA ILE A 128 3.37 19.70 0.73
C ILE A 128 4.55 19.19 1.56
N ALA A 129 5.75 19.50 1.08
CA ALA A 129 7.04 19.22 1.72
C ALA A 129 7.19 19.93 3.08
#